data_AF-A0A3N5ITG1-F1
#
_entry.id   AF-A0A3N5ITG1-F1
#
_cell.length_a   1.000
_cell.length_b   1.000
_cell.length_c   1.000
_cell.angle_alpha   90.00
_cell.angle_beta   90.00
_cell.angle_gamma   90.00
#
_symmetry.space_group_name_H-M   'P 1'
#
loop_
_entity.id
_entity.type
_entity.pdbx_description
1 polymer ?
#
loop_
_entity_poly.entity_id
_entity_poly.type
_entity_poly.pdbx_seq_one_letter_code
_entity_poly.pdbx_strand_id
1 'polypeptide(L)'
;MRKEQKMKILLAGYNVDYNLLRELKEESAFGQDITPETISAAYARISRSPKSVDALRQDARAEVEKARKSNRNIVFEMGHSSVAEHAVFNIDVIGVSRLLVEEIEKFRLCSYTEKSQRYVLFDKDFVVPDEIEQVGLTDLFVSTITMQNDFYHQLYEQLRPYVFERNKALAENPANKSMLEGWAKEDARYAIALATET
;
A
#
# COMPACT_ATOMS: atom_id res chain seq x y z
N MET A 1 24.90 -4.47 12.92
CA MET A 1 23.77 -5.38 12.63
C MET A 1 22.57 -4.53 12.22
N ARG A 2 22.26 -4.43 10.94
CA ARG A 2 20.98 -3.82 10.50
C ARG A 2 19.86 -4.74 11.01
N LYS A 3 18.80 -4.18 11.59
CA LYS A 3 17.60 -4.97 11.90
C LYS A 3 17.10 -5.54 10.58
N GLU A 4 16.91 -6.85 10.49
CA GLU A 4 16.09 -7.46 9.43
C GLU A 4 14.70 -6.82 9.50
N GLN A 5 14.49 -5.75 8.73
CA GLN A 5 13.16 -5.19 8.55
C GLN A 5 12.47 -6.06 7.50
N LYS A 6 11.82 -7.12 7.96
CA LYS A 6 11.06 -8.02 7.09
C LYS A 6 9.85 -7.28 6.53
N MET A 7 9.54 -7.55 5.27
CA MET A 7 8.30 -7.16 4.60
C MET A 7 7.10 -7.40 5.51
N LYS A 8 6.23 -6.40 5.63
CA LYS A 8 4.97 -6.50 6.37
C LYS A 8 3.80 -6.25 5.44
N ILE A 9 2.87 -7.18 5.43
CA ILE A 9 1.59 -7.06 4.74
C ILE A 9 0.51 -6.99 5.82
N LEU A 10 -0.13 -5.84 5.94
CA LEU A 10 -1.14 -5.61 6.98
C LEU A 10 -2.50 -5.37 6.33
N LEU A 11 -3.53 -6.00 6.89
CA LEU A 11 -4.90 -5.62 6.59
C LEU A 11 -5.22 -4.33 7.36
N ALA A 12 -5.30 -3.21 6.64
CA ALA A 12 -5.57 -1.90 7.23
C ALA A 12 -7.08 -1.67 7.45
N GLY A 13 -7.94 -2.32 6.66
CA GLY A 13 -9.38 -2.22 6.85
C GLY A 13 -10.23 -2.51 5.63
N TYR A 14 -11.55 -2.35 5.80
CA TYR A 14 -12.55 -2.55 4.76
C TYR A 14 -13.39 -1.27 4.56
N ASN A 15 -12.70 -0.13 4.34
CA ASN A 15 -13.17 1.26 4.40
C ASN A 15 -13.50 1.79 5.80
N VAL A 16 -13.27 0.97 6.81
CA VAL A 16 -13.18 1.34 8.22
C VAL A 16 -11.88 0.74 8.74
N ASP A 17 -11.17 1.48 9.59
CA ASP A 17 -9.91 1.04 10.20
C ASP A 17 -10.08 -0.33 10.90
N TYR A 18 -9.20 -1.27 10.60
CA TYR A 18 -9.28 -2.63 11.10
C TYR A 18 -9.07 -2.72 12.62
N ASN A 19 -8.19 -1.90 13.19
CA ASN A 19 -7.95 -1.91 14.64
C ASN A 19 -9.18 -1.40 15.39
N LEU A 20 -9.81 -0.34 14.90
CA LEU A 20 -11.09 0.14 15.43
C LEU A 20 -12.18 -0.94 15.37
N LEU A 21 -12.31 -1.64 14.23
CA LEU A 21 -13.27 -2.74 14.11
C LEU A 21 -12.99 -3.87 15.11
N ARG A 22 -11.72 -4.20 15.33
CA ARG A 22 -11.31 -5.22 16.30
C ARG A 22 -11.62 -4.79 17.73
N GLU A 23 -11.25 -3.58 18.12
CA GLU A 23 -11.54 -3.02 19.44
C GLU A 23 -13.04 -3.04 19.74
N LEU A 24 -13.87 -2.56 18.81
CA LEU A 24 -15.32 -2.60 18.96
C LEU A 24 -15.89 -4.02 19.06
N LYS A 25 -15.30 -4.99 18.35
CA LYS A 25 -15.70 -6.40 18.45
C LYS A 25 -15.35 -6.97 19.82
N GLU A 26 -14.14 -6.69 20.32
CA GLU A 26 -13.66 -7.17 21.64
C GLU A 26 -14.45 -6.56 22.80
N GLU A 27 -14.85 -5.29 22.71
CA GLU A 27 -15.63 -4.60 23.73
C GLU A 27 -17.14 -4.92 23.68
N SER A 28 -17.61 -5.49 22.58
CA SER A 28 -19.02 -5.84 22.40
C SER A 28 -19.30 -7.30 22.67
N ALA A 29 -20.57 -7.64 22.97
CA ALA A 29 -21.05 -9.01 22.97
C ALA A 29 -21.26 -9.56 21.54
N PHE A 30 -20.73 -8.90 20.51
CA PHE A 30 -20.97 -9.23 19.11
C PHE A 30 -20.07 -10.40 18.69
N GLY A 31 -20.63 -11.62 18.78
CA GLY A 31 -19.87 -12.86 18.53
C GLY A 31 -19.55 -13.16 17.07
N GLN A 32 -20.02 -12.35 16.11
CA GLN A 32 -19.75 -12.57 14.67
C GLN A 32 -18.61 -11.70 14.15
N ASP A 33 -17.95 -12.17 13.09
CA ASP A 33 -16.92 -11.39 12.40
C ASP A 33 -17.52 -10.16 11.72
N ILE A 34 -16.81 -9.03 11.83
CA ILE A 34 -17.13 -7.82 11.08
C ILE A 34 -16.36 -7.89 9.77
N THR A 35 -17.07 -8.15 8.68
CA THR A 35 -16.46 -8.43 7.37
C THR A 35 -17.30 -7.89 6.21
N PRO A 36 -16.66 -7.36 5.15
CA PRO A 36 -17.35 -6.83 3.97
C PRO A 36 -17.99 -7.93 3.12
N GLU A 37 -17.63 -9.20 3.31
CA GLU A 37 -18.14 -10.33 2.52
C GLU A 37 -19.66 -10.50 2.63
N THR A 38 -20.26 -10.00 3.71
CA THR A 38 -21.71 -9.99 3.95
C THR A 38 -22.47 -9.13 2.94
N ILE A 39 -21.86 -8.04 2.46
CA ILE A 39 -22.45 -7.16 1.42
C ILE A 39 -22.49 -7.91 0.10
N SER A 40 -21.37 -8.54 -0.28
CA SER A 40 -21.26 -9.37 -1.49
C SER A 40 -22.32 -10.47 -1.49
N ALA A 41 -22.44 -11.23 -0.39
CA ALA A 41 -23.40 -12.33 -0.28
C ALA A 41 -24.87 -11.88 -0.34
N ALA A 42 -25.19 -10.72 0.26
CA ALA A 42 -26.52 -10.15 0.18
C ALA A 42 -26.88 -9.76 -1.26
N TYR A 43 -25.96 -9.06 -1.95
CA TYR A 43 -26.22 -8.53 -3.29
C TYR A 43 -26.28 -9.62 -4.36
N ALA A 44 -25.55 -10.71 -4.15
CA ALA A 44 -25.64 -11.93 -4.94
C ALA A 44 -27.06 -12.48 -5.09
N ARG A 45 -27.93 -12.19 -4.11
CA ARG A 45 -29.28 -12.76 -4.01
C ARG A 45 -30.38 -11.82 -4.51
N ILE A 46 -30.08 -10.57 -4.87
CA ILE A 46 -31.08 -9.53 -5.20
C ILE A 46 -32.01 -9.97 -6.33
N SER A 47 -31.46 -10.55 -7.40
CA SER A 47 -32.23 -10.95 -8.58
C SER A 47 -32.99 -12.28 -8.42
N ARG A 48 -32.76 -13.01 -7.32
CA ARG A 48 -33.27 -14.38 -7.11
C ARG A 48 -34.03 -14.57 -5.81
N SER A 49 -34.15 -13.52 -4.99
CA SER A 49 -34.88 -13.55 -3.72
C SER A 49 -36.07 -12.60 -3.77
N PRO A 50 -37.24 -13.00 -3.25
CA PRO A 50 -38.38 -12.09 -3.08
C PRO A 50 -38.18 -11.10 -1.91
N LYS A 51 -37.12 -11.26 -1.10
CA LYS A 51 -36.81 -10.35 0.01
C LYS A 51 -36.31 -9.00 -0.50
N SER A 52 -36.58 -7.94 0.28
CA SER A 52 -35.98 -6.64 0.03
C SER A 52 -34.46 -6.65 0.29
N VAL A 53 -33.74 -5.72 -0.33
CA VAL A 53 -32.27 -5.64 -0.24
C VAL A 53 -31.78 -5.41 1.18
N ASP A 54 -32.51 -4.59 1.97
CA ASP A 54 -32.21 -4.36 3.38
C ASP A 54 -32.39 -5.62 4.24
N ALA A 55 -33.44 -6.42 3.99
CA ALA A 55 -33.63 -7.70 4.67
C ALA A 55 -32.52 -8.71 4.29
N LEU A 56 -32.10 -8.76 3.02
CA LEU A 56 -30.97 -9.59 2.59
C LEU A 56 -29.66 -9.20 3.27
N ARG A 57 -29.40 -7.91 3.46
CA ARG A 57 -28.22 -7.42 4.20
C ARG A 57 -28.29 -7.78 5.68
N GLN A 58 -29.47 -7.68 6.30
CA GLN A 58 -29.66 -8.10 7.70
C GLN A 58 -29.39 -9.60 7.88
N ASP A 59 -29.96 -10.44 7.01
CA ASP A 59 -29.71 -11.89 6.99
C ASP A 59 -28.21 -12.19 6.87
N ALA A 60 -27.54 -11.60 5.86
CA ALA A 60 -26.14 -11.88 5.59
C ALA A 60 -25.22 -11.48 6.75
N ARG A 61 -25.52 -10.36 7.43
CA ARG A 61 -24.80 -9.91 8.63
C ARG A 61 -25.04 -10.81 9.84
N ALA A 62 -26.20 -11.46 9.93
CA ALA A 62 -26.55 -12.37 11.02
C ALA A 62 -26.05 -13.82 10.79
N GLU A 63 -25.61 -14.17 9.58
CA GLU A 63 -25.17 -15.52 9.21
C GLU A 63 -23.85 -15.49 8.42
N VAL A 64 -22.77 -14.93 8.99
CA VAL A 64 -21.48 -14.74 8.27
C VAL A 64 -20.93 -16.03 7.64
N GLU A 65 -20.94 -17.16 8.33
CA GLU A 65 -20.45 -18.43 7.74
C GLU A 65 -21.25 -18.88 6.51
N LYS A 66 -22.56 -18.64 6.53
CA LYS A 66 -23.45 -18.95 5.39
C LYS A 66 -23.20 -17.98 4.24
N ALA A 67 -23.00 -16.69 4.55
CA ALA A 67 -22.60 -15.68 3.57
C ALA A 67 -21.29 -16.07 2.88
N ARG A 68 -20.28 -16.48 3.66
CA ARG A 68 -18.99 -16.96 3.15
C ARG A 68 -19.12 -18.20 2.25
N LYS A 69 -19.91 -19.19 2.66
CA LYS A 69 -20.20 -20.36 1.82
C LYS A 69 -20.93 -19.97 0.53
N SER A 70 -21.89 -19.06 0.62
CA SER A 70 -22.63 -18.54 -0.54
C SER A 70 -21.71 -17.83 -1.52
N ASN A 71 -20.81 -16.97 -1.04
CA ASN A 71 -19.82 -16.29 -1.87
C ASN A 71 -18.93 -17.28 -2.61
N ARG A 72 -18.46 -18.34 -1.94
CA ARG A 72 -17.64 -19.37 -2.59
C ARG A 72 -18.34 -19.99 -3.80
N ASN A 73 -19.60 -20.41 -3.65
CA ASN A 73 -20.37 -20.97 -4.75
C ASN A 73 -20.64 -19.93 -5.85
N ILE A 74 -21.19 -18.77 -5.47
CA ILE A 74 -21.63 -17.76 -6.46
C ILE A 74 -20.45 -17.18 -7.26
N VAL A 75 -19.34 -16.89 -6.60
CA VAL A 75 -18.15 -16.30 -7.24
C VAL A 75 -17.38 -17.34 -8.04
N PHE A 76 -17.02 -18.49 -7.43
CA PHE A 76 -16.10 -19.43 -8.07
C PHE A 76 -16.80 -20.54 -8.87
N GLU A 77 -17.96 -21.04 -8.44
CA GLU A 77 -18.65 -22.15 -9.13
C GLU A 77 -19.60 -21.62 -10.22
N MET A 78 -20.32 -20.52 -9.95
CA MET A 78 -21.28 -19.95 -10.90
C MET A 78 -20.68 -18.84 -11.79
N GLY A 79 -19.45 -18.39 -11.52
CA GLY A 79 -18.74 -17.40 -12.32
C GLY A 79 -19.28 -15.97 -12.22
N HIS A 80 -20.05 -15.64 -11.19
CA HIS A 80 -20.58 -14.28 -10.97
C HIS A 80 -19.56 -13.39 -10.25
N SER A 81 -18.39 -13.19 -10.85
CA SER A 81 -17.26 -12.49 -10.22
C SER A 81 -17.52 -11.01 -9.87
N SER A 82 -18.41 -10.33 -10.60
CA SER A 82 -18.76 -8.93 -10.35
C SER A 82 -19.34 -8.70 -8.95
N VAL A 83 -19.93 -9.73 -8.34
CA VAL A 83 -20.47 -9.64 -6.97
C VAL A 83 -19.36 -9.55 -5.93
N ALA A 84 -18.18 -10.10 -6.20
CA ALA A 84 -17.02 -10.01 -5.31
C ALA A 84 -16.48 -8.58 -5.20
N GLU A 85 -16.66 -7.75 -6.22
CA GLU A 85 -16.18 -6.37 -6.29
C GLU A 85 -16.82 -5.45 -5.23
N HIS A 86 -17.94 -5.86 -4.62
CA HIS A 86 -18.57 -5.14 -3.52
C HIS A 86 -17.77 -5.20 -2.20
N ALA A 87 -16.84 -6.15 -2.05
CA ALA A 87 -15.98 -6.26 -0.89
C ALA A 87 -14.63 -5.59 -1.19
N VAL A 88 -14.35 -4.46 -0.53
CA VAL A 88 -13.14 -3.65 -0.73
C VAL A 88 -12.22 -3.77 0.47
N PHE A 89 -10.92 -3.96 0.22
CA PHE A 89 -9.89 -4.15 1.21
C PHE A 89 -8.80 -3.09 1.07
N ASN A 90 -8.30 -2.60 2.19
CA ASN A 90 -7.17 -1.69 2.29
C ASN A 90 -6.01 -2.50 2.86
N ILE A 91 -4.88 -2.51 2.15
CA ILE A 91 -3.71 -3.33 2.49
C ILE A 91 -2.51 -2.41 2.55
N ASP A 92 -1.79 -2.44 3.67
CA ASP A 92 -0.51 -1.77 3.80
C ASP A 92 0.59 -2.76 3.43
N VAL A 93 1.45 -2.35 2.51
CA VAL A 93 2.63 -3.09 2.06
C VAL A 93 3.85 -2.28 2.48
N ILE A 94 4.60 -2.75 3.48
CA ILE A 94 5.64 -1.97 4.17
C ILE A 94 6.96 -2.74 4.14
N GLY A 95 8.07 -2.02 4.01
CA GLY A 95 9.40 -2.63 4.07
C GLY A 95 9.71 -3.39 2.79
N VAL A 96 9.26 -2.86 1.65
CA VAL A 96 9.40 -3.50 0.35
C VAL A 96 10.23 -2.65 -0.59
N SER A 97 10.87 -3.31 -1.56
CA SER A 97 11.60 -2.60 -2.60
C SER A 97 10.66 -1.82 -3.52
N ARG A 98 11.15 -0.70 -4.05
CA ARG A 98 10.49 0.02 -5.14
C ARG A 98 10.15 -0.86 -6.34
N LEU A 99 11.01 -1.83 -6.68
CA LEU A 99 10.73 -2.78 -7.75
C LEU A 99 9.42 -3.55 -7.52
N LEU A 100 9.18 -3.99 -6.29
CA LEU A 100 7.95 -4.74 -5.96
C LEU A 100 6.72 -3.84 -6.08
N VAL A 101 6.82 -2.57 -5.63
CA VAL A 101 5.70 -1.62 -5.76
C VAL A 101 5.38 -1.35 -7.22
N GLU A 102 6.39 -1.14 -8.07
CA GLU A 102 6.19 -0.98 -9.51
C GLU A 102 5.50 -2.19 -10.16
N GLU A 103 5.72 -3.41 -9.63
CA GLU A 103 5.01 -4.61 -10.08
C GLU A 103 3.56 -4.63 -9.60
N ILE A 104 3.31 -4.34 -8.33
CA ILE A 104 1.97 -4.29 -7.74
C ILE A 104 1.10 -3.27 -8.48
N GLU A 105 1.63 -2.09 -8.74
CA GLU A 105 0.91 -0.97 -9.36
C GLU A 105 0.57 -1.18 -10.85
N LYS A 106 1.11 -2.23 -11.50
CA LYS A 106 0.66 -2.62 -12.85
C LYS A 106 -0.81 -3.04 -12.87
N PHE A 107 -1.36 -3.50 -11.74
CA PHE A 107 -2.75 -3.91 -11.67
C PHE A 107 -3.66 -2.67 -11.61
N ARG A 108 -4.56 -2.54 -12.58
CA ARG A 108 -5.32 -1.29 -12.81
C ARG A 108 -6.64 -1.17 -12.03
N LEU A 109 -7.09 -2.25 -11.40
CA LEU A 109 -8.36 -2.28 -10.64
C LEU A 109 -8.12 -2.17 -9.12
N CYS A 110 -7.21 -1.28 -8.73
CA CYS A 110 -6.89 -0.94 -7.35
C CYS A 110 -6.64 0.56 -7.23
N SER A 111 -6.58 1.06 -6.00
CA SER A 111 -6.21 2.43 -5.69
C SER A 111 -4.95 2.41 -4.84
N TYR A 112 -3.95 3.19 -5.23
CA TYR A 112 -2.62 3.16 -4.61
C TYR A 112 -2.28 4.49 -3.96
N THR A 113 -1.50 4.42 -2.90
CA THR A 113 -0.84 5.58 -2.29
C THR A 113 0.55 5.13 -1.87
N GLU A 114 1.55 5.58 -2.61
CA GLU A 114 2.96 5.29 -2.35
C GLU A 114 3.62 6.47 -1.62
N LYS A 115 4.62 6.19 -0.78
CA LYS A 115 5.54 7.18 -0.25
C LYS A 115 6.23 7.94 -1.40
N SER A 116 5.95 9.23 -1.51
CA SER A 116 6.45 10.01 -2.63
C SER A 116 7.94 10.34 -2.52
N GLN A 117 8.72 9.91 -3.50
CA GLN A 117 10.14 10.29 -3.68
C GLN A 117 10.34 11.79 -3.97
N ARG A 118 9.26 12.52 -4.31
CA ARG A 118 9.29 13.95 -4.61
C ARG A 118 9.11 14.79 -3.36
N TYR A 119 8.29 14.30 -2.42
CA TYR A 119 7.97 15.04 -1.20
C TYR A 119 8.81 14.57 -0.01
N VAL A 120 9.18 13.29 0.03
CA VAL A 120 9.99 12.69 1.09
C VAL A 120 11.42 12.54 0.57
N LEU A 121 12.40 13.01 1.35
CA LEU A 121 13.79 12.64 1.13
C LEU A 121 13.95 11.21 1.63
N PHE A 122 14.32 10.28 0.75
CA PHE A 122 14.49 8.89 1.13
C PHE A 122 15.75 8.75 1.99
N ASP A 123 15.72 7.84 2.95
CA ASP A 123 16.90 7.49 3.74
C ASP A 123 17.67 6.35 3.02
N LYS A 124 18.62 5.72 3.70
CA LYS A 124 19.51 4.70 3.14
C LYS A 124 18.99 3.26 3.31
N ASP A 125 17.67 3.12 3.47
CA ASP A 125 16.99 1.83 3.63
C ASP A 125 16.80 1.15 2.27
N PHE A 126 17.06 -0.15 2.21
CA PHE A 126 16.94 -0.96 1.01
C PHE A 126 16.75 -2.44 1.35
N VAL A 127 16.18 -3.18 0.41
CA VAL A 127 15.96 -4.63 0.49
C VAL A 127 17.09 -5.36 -0.23
N VAL A 128 17.59 -6.44 0.36
CA VAL A 128 18.51 -7.39 -0.26
C VAL A 128 17.70 -8.62 -0.69
N PRO A 129 17.68 -8.98 -1.99
CA PRO A 129 17.06 -10.23 -2.44
C PRO A 129 17.76 -11.48 -1.88
N ASP A 130 16.98 -12.48 -1.48
CA ASP A 130 17.49 -13.74 -0.93
C ASP A 130 18.48 -14.43 -1.88
N GLU A 131 18.27 -14.36 -3.19
CA GLU A 131 19.16 -14.96 -4.18
C GLU A 131 20.55 -14.32 -4.16
N ILE A 132 20.67 -13.01 -3.87
CA ILE A 132 21.96 -12.33 -3.73
C ILE A 132 22.72 -12.84 -2.50
N GLU A 133 21.99 -13.09 -1.41
CA GLU A 133 22.58 -13.68 -0.20
C GLU A 133 23.06 -15.11 -0.45
N GLN A 134 22.24 -15.92 -1.14
CA GLN A 134 22.55 -17.32 -1.43
C GLN A 134 23.78 -17.50 -2.32
N VAL A 135 24.05 -16.57 -3.25
CA VAL A 135 25.25 -16.60 -4.09
C VAL A 135 26.45 -15.90 -3.45
N GLY A 136 26.33 -15.40 -2.22
CA GLY A 136 27.43 -14.80 -1.46
C GLY A 136 27.88 -13.43 -1.98
N LEU A 137 27.00 -12.67 -2.64
CA LEU A 137 27.31 -11.35 -3.20
C LEU A 137 26.75 -10.18 -2.37
N THR A 138 26.24 -10.44 -1.16
CA THR A 138 25.65 -9.44 -0.27
C THR A 138 26.53 -8.23 -0.06
N ASP A 139 27.81 -8.41 0.24
CA ASP A 139 28.72 -7.29 0.54
C ASP A 139 28.92 -6.38 -0.67
N LEU A 140 29.08 -6.96 -1.87
CA LEU A 140 29.22 -6.21 -3.11
C LEU A 140 27.92 -5.45 -3.43
N PHE A 141 26.77 -6.08 -3.26
CA PHE A 141 25.47 -5.43 -3.43
C PHE A 141 25.28 -4.27 -2.45
N VAL A 142 25.47 -4.52 -1.15
CA VAL A 142 25.34 -3.52 -0.08
C VAL A 142 26.26 -2.33 -0.32
N SER A 143 27.53 -2.58 -0.71
CA SER A 143 28.48 -1.50 -1.00
C SER A 143 28.04 -0.64 -2.20
N THR A 144 27.47 -1.27 -3.23
CA THR A 144 26.95 -0.60 -4.42
C THR A 144 25.73 0.26 -4.09
N ILE A 145 24.74 -0.29 -3.40
CA ILE A 145 23.52 0.47 -3.01
C ILE A 145 23.89 1.61 -2.05
N THR A 146 24.82 1.37 -1.12
CA THR A 146 25.29 2.43 -0.20
C THR A 146 25.94 3.58 -0.97
N MET A 147 26.79 3.28 -1.96
CA MET A 147 27.38 4.30 -2.84
C MET A 147 26.31 5.09 -3.60
N GLN A 148 25.28 4.42 -4.14
CA GLN A 148 24.18 5.10 -4.83
C GLN A 148 23.37 6.01 -3.88
N ASN A 149 23.07 5.52 -2.66
CA ASN A 149 22.35 6.30 -1.66
C ASN A 149 23.16 7.52 -1.20
N ASP A 150 24.46 7.36 -0.95
CA ASP A 150 25.36 8.46 -0.61
C ASP A 150 25.39 9.50 -1.72
N PHE A 151 25.48 9.05 -2.98
CA PHE A 151 25.45 9.94 -4.14
C PHE A 151 24.10 10.65 -4.30
N TYR A 152 22.97 9.97 -4.04
CA TYR A 152 21.64 10.59 -4.02
C TYR A 152 21.56 11.75 -3.02
N HIS A 153 22.06 11.56 -1.80
CA HIS A 153 22.08 12.63 -0.80
C HIS A 153 22.99 13.79 -1.21
N GLN A 154 24.19 13.50 -1.73
CA GLN A 154 25.10 14.52 -2.25
C GLN A 154 24.46 15.32 -3.39
N LEU A 155 23.79 14.64 -4.33
CA LEU A 155 23.05 15.30 -5.41
C LEU A 155 21.99 16.23 -4.83
N TYR A 156 21.17 15.77 -3.89
CA TYR A 156 20.15 16.61 -3.27
C TYR A 156 20.74 17.85 -2.58
N GLU A 157 21.83 17.68 -1.82
CA GLU A 157 22.52 18.78 -1.14
C GLU A 157 23.03 19.85 -2.10
N GLN A 158 23.48 19.48 -3.30
CA GLN A 158 23.94 20.42 -4.32
C GLN A 158 22.80 21.00 -5.16
N LEU A 159 21.81 20.18 -5.52
CA LEU A 159 20.66 20.58 -6.35
C LEU A 159 19.73 21.52 -5.60
N ARG A 160 19.57 21.35 -4.28
CA ARG A 160 18.69 22.21 -3.47
C ARG A 160 19.08 23.70 -3.56
N PRO A 161 20.29 24.14 -3.19
CA PRO A 161 20.66 25.55 -3.33
C PRO A 161 20.64 26.00 -4.81
N TYR A 162 21.03 25.14 -5.75
CA TYR A 162 20.95 25.46 -7.18
C TYR A 162 19.52 25.79 -7.64
N VAL A 163 18.54 24.97 -7.26
CA VAL A 163 17.11 25.20 -7.59
C VAL A 163 16.62 26.50 -6.96
N PHE A 164 16.95 26.77 -5.69
CA PHE A 164 16.55 28.00 -5.02
C PHE A 164 17.18 29.24 -5.68
N GLU A 165 18.46 29.21 -6.00
CA GLU A 165 19.18 30.30 -6.66
C GLU A 165 18.66 30.58 -8.08
N ARG A 166 18.24 29.55 -8.81
CA ARG A 166 17.62 29.72 -10.14
C ARG A 166 16.20 30.26 -10.08
N ASN A 167 15.51 30.09 -8.95
CA ASN A 167 14.10 30.42 -8.77
C ASN A 167 13.88 31.45 -7.65
N LYS A 168 14.74 32.48 -7.54
CA LYS A 168 14.70 33.47 -6.44
C LYS A 168 13.33 34.09 -6.19
N ALA A 169 12.64 34.53 -7.24
CA ALA A 169 11.32 35.13 -7.14
C ALA A 169 10.28 34.16 -6.52
N LEU A 170 10.37 32.86 -6.82
CA LEU A 170 9.53 31.85 -6.19
C LEU A 170 9.97 31.57 -4.75
N ALA A 171 11.29 31.57 -4.49
CA ALA A 171 11.87 31.30 -3.17
C ALA A 171 11.58 32.39 -2.13
N GLU A 172 11.28 33.63 -2.57
CA GLU A 172 10.87 34.73 -1.69
C GLU A 172 9.58 34.41 -0.92
N ASN A 173 8.68 33.61 -1.51
CA ASN A 173 7.47 33.16 -0.84
C ASN A 173 7.72 31.84 -0.07
N PRO A 174 7.66 31.82 1.27
CA PRO A 174 7.90 30.62 2.07
C PRO A 174 6.96 29.45 1.75
N ALA A 175 5.77 29.72 1.23
CA ALA A 175 4.82 28.67 0.81
C ALA A 175 5.38 27.78 -0.31
N ASN A 176 6.32 28.29 -1.12
CA ASN A 176 6.92 27.56 -2.24
C ASN A 176 8.09 26.66 -1.81
N LYS A 177 8.54 26.73 -0.54
CA LYS A 177 9.72 25.99 -0.07
C LYS A 177 9.63 24.49 -0.34
N SER A 178 8.50 23.87 0.01
CA SER A 178 8.29 22.42 -0.16
C SER A 178 8.32 22.01 -1.63
N MET A 179 7.72 22.83 -2.51
CA MET A 179 7.75 22.61 -3.95
C MET A 179 9.17 22.67 -4.51
N LEU A 180 9.95 23.70 -4.16
CA LEU A 180 11.34 23.85 -4.63
C LEU A 180 12.26 22.74 -4.09
N GLU A 181 12.09 22.35 -2.82
CA GLU A 181 12.77 21.18 -2.27
C GLU A 181 12.36 19.90 -2.99
N GLY A 182 11.11 19.81 -3.43
CA GLY A 182 10.60 18.70 -4.22
C GLY A 182 11.20 18.61 -5.62
N TRP A 183 11.49 19.76 -6.27
CA TRP A 183 12.21 19.77 -7.55
C TRP A 183 13.65 19.27 -7.41
N ALA A 184 14.35 19.64 -6.34
CA ALA A 184 15.67 19.09 -6.09
C ALA A 184 15.66 17.57 -5.82
N LYS A 185 14.63 17.07 -5.10
CA LYS A 185 14.43 15.63 -4.88
C LYS A 185 14.10 14.89 -6.18
N GLU A 186 13.27 15.49 -7.04
CA GLU A 186 12.87 14.97 -8.37
C GLU A 186 14.07 14.67 -9.26
N ASP A 187 15.07 15.56 -9.27
CA ASP A 187 16.29 15.36 -10.05
C ASP A 187 17.28 14.42 -9.34
N ALA A 188 17.44 14.54 -8.02
CA ALA A 188 18.34 13.68 -7.26
C ALA A 188 17.92 12.20 -7.33
N ARG A 189 16.61 11.90 -7.33
CA ARG A 189 16.09 10.51 -7.27
C ARG A 189 16.48 9.64 -8.45
N TYR A 190 17.01 10.20 -9.54
CA TYR A 190 17.55 9.43 -10.67
C TYR A 190 18.72 8.51 -10.27
N ALA A 191 19.38 8.79 -9.15
CA ALA A 191 20.43 7.94 -8.59
C ALA A 191 19.91 6.82 -7.68
N ILE A 192 18.62 6.83 -7.29
CA ILE A 192 18.04 5.87 -6.35
C ILE A 192 17.87 4.50 -7.03
N ALA A 193 18.31 3.45 -6.35
CA ALA A 193 18.18 2.08 -6.82
C ALA A 193 16.74 1.55 -6.67
N LEU A 194 16.36 0.58 -7.51
CA LEU A 194 15.10 -0.15 -7.39
C LEU A 194 14.99 -0.99 -6.09
N ALA A 195 16.13 -1.27 -5.47
CA ALA A 195 16.22 -1.95 -4.17
C ALA A 195 15.80 -1.08 -2.98
N THR A 196 15.70 0.24 -3.16
CA THR A 196 15.37 1.18 -2.10
C THR A 196 14.01 0.85 -1.48
N GLU A 197 13.94 0.91 -0.16
CA GLU A 197 12.71 0.63 0.59
C GLU A 197 11.71 1.79 0.44
N THR A 198 10.42 1.46 0.29
CA THR A 198 9.30 2.41 0.23
C THR A 198 8.20 2.01 1.22
#